data_AF-A0A1J4WWX0-F1
#
_entry.id   AF-A0A1J4WWX0-F1
#
_cell.length_a   1.000
_cell.length_b   1.000
_cell.length_c   1.000
_cell.angle_alpha   90.00
_cell.angle_beta   90.00
_cell.angle_gamma   90.00
#
_symmetry.space_group_name_H-M   'P 1'
#
loop_
_entity.id
_entity.type
_entity.pdbx_description
1 polymer ?
#
loop_
_entity_poly.entity_id
_entity_poly.type
_entity_poly.pdbx_seq_one_letter_code
_entity_poly.pdbx_strand_id
1 'polypeptide(L)'
;MDSPFGFLESFEVNVDSAYFTDVGANFVRDGKEAVWGKVETSPGNYNWSGVDQAVLSATTAGANVLLTVIPINFSDKQQCRLSGPCSIAKAECTPCDMERYKTFFTALINRYKGSVKYWQIGNEENNSWKESPAQYADFVKIHRDLLTASCIGCKLILGGVSSKPSGYYNFYRPVLTRAFEINATTGVRIFDIFDFHWAGWDGNYKQIKDISNSQYYDFKQYIYPISRMI
;
A
#
# COMPACT_ATOMS: atom_id res chain seq x y z
N MET A 1 -16.41 20.23 -2.71
CA MET A 1 -15.17 20.62 -2.01
C MET A 1 -14.25 19.43 -2.00
N ASP A 2 -12.96 19.62 -2.29
CA ASP A 2 -11.95 18.56 -2.20
C ASP A 2 -11.65 18.26 -0.73
N SER A 3 -12.48 17.42 -0.11
CA SER A 3 -12.22 16.97 1.27
C SER A 3 -11.07 15.97 1.29
N PRO A 4 -10.08 16.14 2.18
CA PRO A 4 -8.97 15.19 2.34
C PRO A 4 -9.32 14.03 3.29
N PHE A 5 -10.53 13.98 3.85
CA PHE A 5 -10.90 13.00 4.85
C PHE A 5 -11.37 11.68 4.22
N GLY A 6 -11.11 10.57 4.92
CA GLY A 6 -11.50 9.25 4.47
C GLY A 6 -11.52 8.21 5.59
N PHE A 7 -12.06 7.03 5.27
CA PHE A 7 -12.12 5.89 6.18
C PHE A 7 -11.10 4.82 5.81
N LEU A 8 -10.63 4.09 6.83
CA LEU A 8 -9.67 2.99 6.71
C LEU A 8 -10.35 1.62 6.56
N GLU A 9 -11.57 1.47 7.06
CA GLU A 9 -12.26 0.17 7.09
C GLU A 9 -13.11 -0.05 5.85
N SER A 10 -13.36 -1.34 5.55
CA SER A 10 -14.20 -1.74 4.43
C SER A 10 -15.61 -1.18 4.56
N PHE A 11 -16.10 -0.62 3.46
CA PHE A 11 -17.34 0.13 3.40
C PHE A 11 -18.56 -0.81 3.28
N GLU A 12 -19.47 -0.81 4.25
CA GLU A 12 -20.74 -1.53 4.11
C GLU A 12 -21.81 -0.64 3.46
N VAL A 13 -22.16 -0.98 2.20
CA VAL A 13 -23.20 -0.27 1.45
C VAL A 13 -24.51 -0.31 2.22
N ASN A 14 -25.14 0.87 2.36
CA ASN A 14 -26.40 1.16 3.06
C ASN A 14 -26.28 1.52 4.54
N VAL A 15 -25.20 1.16 5.23
CA VAL A 15 -24.95 1.66 6.59
C VAL A 15 -24.00 2.85 6.53
N ASP A 16 -22.90 2.70 5.79
CA ASP A 16 -21.81 3.67 5.83
C ASP A 16 -21.98 4.82 4.83
N SER A 17 -22.70 4.58 3.73
CA SER A 17 -22.92 5.58 2.67
C SER A 17 -23.62 6.85 3.14
N ALA A 18 -24.59 6.71 4.04
CA ALA A 18 -25.39 7.82 4.51
C ALA A 18 -24.54 8.84 5.30
N TYR A 19 -23.71 8.36 6.22
CA TYR A 19 -22.89 9.26 7.04
C TYR A 19 -21.55 9.60 6.39
N PHE A 20 -21.01 8.78 5.49
CA PHE A 20 -19.75 9.06 4.79
C PHE A 20 -19.76 10.41 4.07
N THR A 21 -20.81 10.65 3.30
CA THR A 21 -20.97 11.92 2.57
C THR A 21 -21.37 13.07 3.50
N ASP A 22 -22.20 12.80 4.51
CA ASP A 22 -22.65 13.79 5.49
C ASP A 22 -21.49 14.39 6.32
N VAL A 23 -20.55 13.56 6.76
CA VAL A 23 -19.33 14.02 7.46
C VAL A 23 -18.29 14.64 6.51
N GLY A 24 -18.61 14.69 5.21
CA GLY A 24 -17.74 15.24 4.17
C GLY A 24 -16.51 14.38 3.90
N ALA A 25 -16.53 13.07 4.12
CA ALA A 25 -15.46 12.17 3.72
C ALA A 25 -15.55 11.86 2.22
N ASN A 26 -14.39 11.75 1.56
CA ASN A 26 -14.28 11.56 0.11
C ASN A 26 -13.38 10.38 -0.28
N PHE A 27 -12.64 9.80 0.66
CA PHE A 27 -11.71 8.69 0.40
C PHE A 27 -12.07 7.46 1.23
N VAL A 28 -11.86 6.28 0.66
CA VAL A 28 -11.86 5.03 1.40
C VAL A 28 -10.59 4.28 1.02
N ARG A 29 -9.78 3.96 2.02
CA ARG A 29 -8.71 2.98 1.90
C ARG A 29 -9.29 1.64 2.26
N ASP A 30 -9.72 0.90 1.25
CA ASP A 30 -10.55 -0.27 1.49
C ASP A 30 -9.78 -1.38 2.22
N GLY A 31 -10.32 -1.84 3.35
CA GLY A 31 -9.76 -2.94 4.15
C GLY A 31 -9.79 -4.31 3.45
N LYS A 32 -10.50 -4.47 2.32
CA LYS A 32 -10.39 -5.67 1.47
C LYS A 32 -9.27 -5.52 0.44
N GLU A 33 -8.05 -5.61 0.94
CA GLU A 33 -6.81 -5.65 0.16
C GLU A 33 -6.88 -6.64 -1.03
N ALA A 34 -6.32 -6.25 -2.18
CA ALA A 34 -6.09 -7.15 -3.30
C ALA A 34 -4.88 -8.05 -3.04
N VAL A 35 -5.08 -9.09 -2.22
CA VAL A 35 -4.05 -10.10 -1.93
C VAL A 35 -3.93 -11.08 -3.08
N TRP A 36 -2.74 -11.17 -3.70
CA TRP A 36 -2.51 -11.93 -4.93
C TRP A 36 -3.05 -13.37 -4.85
N GLY A 37 -2.67 -14.15 -3.83
CA GLY A 37 -3.10 -15.55 -3.68
C GLY A 37 -4.56 -15.75 -3.25
N LYS A 38 -5.26 -14.69 -2.80
CA LYS A 38 -6.72 -14.76 -2.55
C LYS A 38 -7.51 -14.50 -3.83
N VAL A 39 -6.97 -13.63 -4.68
CA VAL A 39 -7.60 -13.25 -5.94
C VAL A 39 -7.27 -14.26 -7.04
N GLU A 40 -6.00 -14.60 -7.25
CA GLU A 40 -5.59 -15.64 -8.19
C GLU A 40 -5.54 -17.00 -7.48
N THR A 41 -6.67 -17.72 -7.48
CA THR A 41 -6.83 -19.01 -6.78
C THR A 41 -6.02 -20.14 -7.41
N SER A 42 -5.71 -20.02 -8.70
CA SER A 42 -4.76 -20.85 -9.44
C SER A 42 -4.26 -20.07 -10.67
N PRO A 43 -3.12 -20.43 -11.29
CA PRO A 43 -2.53 -19.63 -12.36
C PRO A 43 -3.54 -19.24 -13.45
N GLY A 44 -3.75 -17.92 -13.62
CA GLY A 44 -4.70 -17.35 -14.58
C GLY A 44 -6.20 -17.41 -14.20
N ASN A 45 -6.56 -18.08 -13.10
CA ASN A 45 -7.94 -18.16 -12.61
C ASN A 45 -8.15 -17.18 -11.45
N TYR A 46 -8.93 -16.14 -11.71
CA TYR A 46 -9.15 -15.06 -10.78
C TYR A 46 -10.56 -15.09 -10.18
N ASN A 47 -10.64 -15.03 -8.85
CA ASN A 47 -11.84 -14.72 -8.10
C ASN A 47 -11.80 -13.26 -7.64
N TRP A 48 -12.46 -12.38 -8.40
CA TRP A 48 -12.50 -10.95 -8.13
C TRP A 48 -13.56 -10.54 -7.11
N SER A 49 -14.48 -11.43 -6.73
CA SER A 49 -15.71 -11.11 -5.98
C SER A 49 -15.50 -10.23 -4.75
N GLY A 50 -14.46 -10.54 -3.95
CA GLY A 50 -14.15 -9.77 -2.74
C GLY A 50 -13.73 -8.33 -3.05
N VAL A 51 -12.87 -8.14 -4.06
CA VAL A 51 -12.39 -6.82 -4.49
C VAL A 51 -13.47 -6.06 -5.27
N ASP A 52 -14.25 -6.76 -6.09
CA ASP A 52 -15.41 -6.20 -6.80
C ASP A 52 -16.41 -5.60 -5.83
N GLN A 53 -16.78 -6.37 -4.79
CA GLN A 53 -17.71 -5.91 -3.76
C GLN A 53 -17.17 -4.65 -3.09
N ALA A 54 -15.89 -4.64 -2.71
CA ALA A 54 -15.23 -3.53 -2.04
C ALA A 54 -15.25 -2.24 -2.89
N VAL A 55 -14.72 -2.32 -4.12
CA VAL A 55 -14.67 -1.20 -5.07
C VAL A 55 -16.07 -0.71 -5.42
N LEU A 56 -17.02 -1.61 -5.69
CA LEU A 56 -18.40 -1.23 -5.99
C LEU A 56 -19.04 -0.51 -4.80
N SER A 57 -18.79 -0.99 -3.58
CA SER A 57 -19.37 -0.42 -2.36
C SER A 57 -18.91 1.02 -2.15
N ALA A 58 -17.61 1.25 -2.22
CA ALA A 58 -17.02 2.56 -2.05
C ALA A 58 -17.43 3.53 -3.19
N THR A 59 -17.39 3.07 -4.44
CA THR A 59 -17.74 3.93 -5.58
C THR A 59 -19.23 4.28 -5.65
N THR A 60 -20.13 3.38 -5.24
CA THR A 60 -21.58 3.66 -5.12
C THR A 60 -21.84 4.76 -4.08
N ALA A 61 -21.01 4.83 -3.04
CA ALA A 61 -21.06 5.88 -2.03
C ALA A 61 -20.38 7.21 -2.46
N GLY A 62 -19.86 7.29 -3.68
CA GLY A 62 -19.15 8.45 -4.20
C GLY A 62 -17.71 8.60 -3.69
N ALA A 63 -17.16 7.56 -3.05
CA ALA A 63 -15.80 7.59 -2.51
C ALA A 63 -14.73 7.38 -3.60
N ASN A 64 -13.60 8.05 -3.43
CA ASN A 64 -12.35 7.73 -4.11
C ASN A 64 -11.69 6.53 -3.40
N VAL A 65 -11.41 5.48 -4.16
CA VAL A 65 -10.83 4.24 -3.61
C VAL A 65 -9.31 4.28 -3.64
N LEU A 66 -8.71 4.02 -2.49
CA LEU A 66 -7.32 3.59 -2.33
C LEU A 66 -7.31 2.07 -2.23
N LEU A 67 -6.81 1.39 -3.27
CA LEU A 67 -6.72 -0.06 -3.31
C LEU A 67 -5.31 -0.51 -2.91
N THR A 68 -5.21 -1.23 -1.79
CA THR A 68 -3.97 -1.86 -1.35
C THR A 68 -3.76 -3.18 -2.08
N VAL A 69 -2.56 -3.39 -2.61
CA VAL A 69 -2.14 -4.59 -3.31
C VAL A 69 -1.08 -5.31 -2.48
N ILE A 70 -1.34 -6.57 -2.15
CA ILE A 70 -0.46 -7.40 -1.32
C ILE A 70 0.08 -8.55 -2.17
N PRO A 71 1.40 -8.70 -2.34
CA PRO A 71 2.02 -9.64 -3.27
C PRO A 71 2.13 -11.07 -2.74
N ILE A 72 1.34 -11.44 -1.73
CA ILE A 72 1.42 -12.77 -1.12
C ILE A 72 0.62 -13.77 -1.95
N ASN A 73 1.30 -14.78 -2.49
CA ASN A 73 0.70 -15.97 -3.09
C ASN A 73 1.41 -17.23 -2.58
N PHE A 74 0.68 -18.12 -1.90
CA PHE A 74 1.27 -19.30 -1.28
C PHE A 74 1.83 -20.30 -2.29
N SER A 75 1.15 -20.48 -3.43
CA SER A 75 1.61 -21.36 -4.51
C SER A 75 2.90 -20.83 -5.15
N ASP A 76 3.03 -19.51 -5.30
CA ASP A 76 4.26 -18.88 -5.78
C ASP A 76 5.41 -19.06 -4.77
N LYS A 77 5.16 -18.77 -3.48
CA LYS A 77 6.17 -18.90 -2.41
C LYS A 77 6.75 -20.30 -2.29
N GLN A 78 5.97 -21.36 -2.53
CA GLN A 78 6.46 -22.74 -2.49
C GLN A 78 7.54 -23.05 -3.53
N GLN A 79 7.69 -22.22 -4.57
CA GLN A 79 8.68 -22.46 -5.63
C GLN A 79 10.11 -22.08 -5.18
N CYS A 80 10.26 -21.03 -4.37
CA CYS A 80 11.60 -20.50 -4.03
C CYS A 80 11.77 -20.01 -2.58
N ARG A 81 10.71 -19.96 -1.77
CA ARG A 81 10.74 -19.44 -0.38
C ARG A 81 10.41 -20.53 0.65
N LEU A 82 11.16 -21.63 0.61
CA LEU A 82 10.97 -22.78 1.52
C LEU A 82 11.56 -22.56 2.93
N SER A 83 12.49 -21.62 3.08
CA SER A 83 13.15 -21.31 4.35
C SER A 83 13.45 -19.80 4.48
N GLY A 84 13.88 -19.39 5.68
CA GLY A 84 14.23 -18.01 5.98
C GLY A 84 13.02 -17.07 6.17
N PRO A 85 13.25 -15.77 6.34
CA PRO A 85 12.19 -14.80 6.65
C PRO A 85 11.03 -14.80 5.63
N CYS A 86 11.34 -14.97 4.34
CA CYS A 86 10.36 -15.01 3.26
C CYS A 86 9.49 -16.28 3.25
N SER A 87 9.79 -17.34 4.02
CA SER A 87 8.93 -18.53 4.07
C SER A 87 7.69 -18.35 4.95
N ILE A 88 7.70 -17.37 5.87
CA ILE A 88 6.58 -17.07 6.76
C ILE A 88 5.32 -16.75 5.94
N ALA A 89 4.17 -17.31 6.32
CA ALA A 89 2.93 -17.25 5.53
C ALA A 89 2.50 -15.82 5.17
N LYS A 90 2.64 -14.88 6.13
CA LYS A 90 2.29 -13.46 5.95
C LYS A 90 3.47 -12.57 5.55
N ALA A 91 4.65 -13.13 5.26
CA ALA A 91 5.79 -12.33 4.82
C ALA A 91 5.60 -11.84 3.39
N GLU A 92 5.84 -10.55 3.19
CA GLU A 92 5.93 -9.93 1.87
C GLU A 92 7.38 -9.97 1.40
N CYS A 93 7.59 -10.43 0.19
CA CYS A 93 8.87 -10.46 -0.50
C CYS A 93 8.61 -10.33 -1.99
N THR A 94 9.67 -10.12 -2.77
CA THR A 94 9.62 -10.24 -4.21
C THR A 94 9.09 -11.64 -4.59
N PRO A 95 8.02 -11.72 -5.41
CA PRO A 95 7.50 -12.95 -5.99
C PRO A 95 8.59 -13.86 -6.57
N CYS A 96 8.41 -15.17 -6.46
CA CYS A 96 9.28 -16.16 -7.10
C CYS A 96 9.13 -16.09 -8.63
N ASP A 97 7.89 -16.07 -9.12
CA ASP A 97 7.57 -15.84 -10.52
C ASP A 97 7.11 -14.39 -10.73
N MET A 98 8.08 -13.54 -11.05
CA MET A 98 7.82 -12.12 -11.31
C MET A 98 6.95 -11.88 -12.54
N GLU A 99 7.01 -12.72 -13.58
CA GLU A 99 6.20 -12.51 -14.79
C GLU A 99 4.72 -12.85 -14.54
N ARG A 100 4.46 -13.91 -13.78
CA ARG A 100 3.11 -14.22 -13.30
C ARG A 100 2.57 -13.12 -12.39
N TYR A 101 3.38 -12.59 -11.47
CA TYR A 101 2.97 -11.46 -10.65
C TYR A 101 2.62 -10.22 -11.48
N LYS A 102 3.46 -9.85 -12.45
CA LYS A 102 3.20 -8.72 -13.37
C LYS A 102 1.91 -8.94 -14.16
N THR A 103 1.63 -10.17 -14.58
CA THR A 103 0.38 -10.54 -15.25
C THR A 103 -0.83 -10.32 -14.35
N PHE A 104 -0.77 -10.80 -13.11
CA PHE A 104 -1.81 -10.55 -12.10
C PHE A 104 -2.04 -9.05 -11.86
N PHE A 105 -0.98 -8.28 -11.61
CA PHE A 105 -1.12 -6.86 -11.32
C PHE A 105 -1.66 -6.08 -12.53
N THR A 106 -1.26 -6.44 -13.74
CA THR A 106 -1.80 -5.86 -14.97
C THR A 106 -3.29 -6.18 -15.15
N ALA A 107 -3.71 -7.43 -14.85
CA ALA A 107 -5.11 -7.82 -14.87
C ALA A 107 -5.93 -7.02 -13.84
N LEU A 108 -5.38 -6.83 -12.63
CA LEU A 108 -5.96 -6.02 -11.58
C LEU A 108 -6.13 -4.56 -12.02
N ILE A 109 -5.09 -3.93 -12.58
CA ILE A 109 -5.17 -2.56 -13.11
C ILE A 109 -6.24 -2.46 -14.20
N ASN A 110 -6.22 -3.36 -15.19
CA ASN A 110 -7.17 -3.30 -16.28
C ASN A 110 -8.62 -3.45 -15.83
N ARG A 111 -8.87 -4.25 -14.81
CA ARG A 111 -10.19 -4.41 -14.22
C ARG A 111 -10.69 -3.15 -13.52
N TYR A 112 -9.82 -2.49 -12.74
CA TYR A 112 -10.27 -1.43 -11.82
C TYR A 112 -9.85 -0.01 -12.18
N LYS A 113 -9.02 0.24 -13.20
CA LYS A 113 -8.53 1.60 -13.57
C LYS A 113 -9.63 2.63 -13.88
N GLY A 114 -10.83 2.17 -14.21
CA GLY A 114 -12.01 3.05 -14.37
C GLY A 114 -12.51 3.62 -13.04
N SER A 115 -12.39 2.84 -11.96
CA SER A 115 -12.97 3.10 -10.63
C SER A 115 -11.94 3.44 -9.56
N VAL A 116 -10.71 2.95 -9.71
CA VAL A 116 -9.61 3.10 -8.76
C VAL A 116 -8.53 3.98 -9.36
N LYS A 117 -8.25 5.11 -8.69
CA LYS A 117 -7.18 6.05 -9.08
C LYS A 117 -5.97 5.96 -8.19
N TYR A 118 -6.05 5.32 -7.02
CA TYR A 118 -4.99 5.29 -6.03
C TYR A 118 -4.62 3.85 -5.69
N TRP A 119 -3.35 3.50 -5.91
CA TRP A 119 -2.85 2.13 -5.86
C TRP A 119 -1.73 2.04 -4.84
N GLN A 120 -2.01 1.44 -3.69
CA GLN A 120 -1.02 1.26 -2.63
C GLN A 120 -0.35 -0.10 -2.74
N ILE A 121 0.98 -0.11 -2.67
CA ILE A 121 1.77 -1.34 -2.75
C ILE A 121 2.21 -1.73 -1.34
N GLY A 122 1.67 -2.82 -0.81
CA GLY A 122 1.97 -3.27 0.54
C GLY A 122 1.29 -2.45 1.64
N ASN A 123 1.55 -2.82 2.89
CA ASN A 123 1.08 -2.14 4.08
C ASN A 123 2.05 -2.39 5.25
N GLU A 124 2.56 -1.32 5.87
CA GLU A 124 3.50 -1.43 6.99
C GLU A 124 4.73 -2.28 6.64
N GLU A 125 5.35 -2.00 5.50
CA GLU A 125 6.45 -2.81 4.96
C GLU A 125 7.69 -2.86 5.85
N ASN A 126 7.86 -1.87 6.74
CA ASN A 126 8.85 -1.95 7.80
C ASN A 126 8.63 -3.13 8.77
N ASN A 127 7.44 -3.75 8.77
CA ASN A 127 7.11 -4.98 9.46
C ASN A 127 6.88 -6.15 8.49
N SER A 128 6.20 -5.93 7.36
CA SER A 128 5.74 -7.00 6.45
C SER A 128 6.80 -7.49 5.46
N TRP A 129 7.58 -6.57 4.88
CA TRP A 129 8.64 -6.85 3.92
C TRP A 129 9.83 -7.55 4.58
N LYS A 130 10.29 -8.66 4.01
CA LYS A 130 11.42 -9.44 4.57
C LYS A 130 12.70 -9.42 3.75
N GLU A 131 12.72 -8.65 2.67
CA GLU A 131 13.93 -8.36 1.90
C GLU A 131 14.47 -6.96 2.27
N SER A 132 15.51 -6.50 1.58
CA SER A 132 16.08 -5.19 1.88
C SER A 132 15.11 -4.04 1.53
N PRO A 133 15.21 -2.87 2.19
CA PRO A 133 14.47 -1.67 1.80
C PRO A 133 14.71 -1.24 0.34
N ALA A 134 15.92 -1.43 -0.18
CA ALA A 134 16.24 -1.13 -1.57
C ALA A 134 15.46 -2.05 -2.53
N GLN A 135 15.35 -3.34 -2.21
CA GLN A 135 14.53 -4.28 -2.98
C GLN A 135 13.05 -3.91 -2.95
N TYR A 136 12.53 -3.38 -1.84
CA TYR A 136 11.16 -2.86 -1.81
C TYR A 136 10.98 -1.65 -2.75
N ALA A 137 11.94 -0.71 -2.77
CA ALA A 137 11.90 0.41 -3.73
C ALA A 137 11.96 -0.08 -5.20
N ASP A 138 12.82 -1.05 -5.51
CA ASP A 138 12.90 -1.65 -6.84
C ASP A 138 11.58 -2.38 -7.20
N PHE A 139 10.96 -3.06 -6.23
CA PHE A 139 9.65 -3.69 -6.42
C PHE A 139 8.55 -2.65 -6.70
N VAL A 140 8.54 -1.53 -5.98
CA VAL A 140 7.63 -0.40 -6.24
C VAL A 140 7.85 0.20 -7.63
N LYS A 141 9.10 0.30 -8.10
CA LYS A 141 9.40 0.73 -9.48
C LYS A 141 8.74 -0.16 -10.53
N ILE A 142 8.70 -1.48 -10.32
CA ILE A 142 8.00 -2.40 -11.24
C ILE A 142 6.51 -2.06 -11.31
N HIS A 143 5.87 -1.76 -10.18
CA HIS A 143 4.47 -1.35 -10.16
C HIS A 143 4.25 -0.02 -10.84
N ARG A 144 5.14 0.95 -10.63
CA ARG A 144 5.10 2.24 -11.32
C ARG A 144 5.07 2.06 -12.83
N ASP A 145 5.95 1.23 -13.36
CA ASP A 145 6.07 1.03 -14.80
C ASP A 145 4.79 0.41 -15.38
N LEU A 146 4.27 -0.64 -14.74
CA LEU A 146 3.02 -1.28 -15.14
C LEU A 146 1.81 -0.35 -15.03
N LEU A 147 1.72 0.43 -13.95
CA LEU A 147 0.63 1.37 -13.71
C LEU A 147 0.65 2.50 -14.74
N THR A 148 1.82 3.05 -15.04
CA THR A 148 1.97 4.11 -16.04
C THR A 148 1.59 3.64 -17.43
N ALA A 149 1.95 2.40 -17.79
CA ALA A 149 1.58 1.81 -19.08
C ALA A 149 0.07 1.53 -19.21
N SER A 150 -0.63 1.28 -18.09
CA SER A 150 -1.99 0.72 -18.12
C SER A 150 -3.09 1.70 -17.67
N CYS A 151 -2.74 2.73 -16.90
CA CYS A 151 -3.69 3.71 -16.36
C CYS A 151 -3.15 5.15 -16.37
N ILE A 152 -3.71 5.96 -17.27
CA ILE A 152 -3.49 7.41 -17.28
C ILE A 152 -4.20 8.04 -16.07
N GLY A 153 -3.47 8.86 -15.31
CA GLY A 153 -3.98 9.59 -14.16
C GLY A 153 -4.06 8.78 -12.86
N CYS A 154 -3.69 7.50 -12.86
CA CYS A 154 -3.54 6.75 -11.62
C CYS A 154 -2.31 7.22 -10.82
N LYS A 155 -2.43 7.10 -9.50
CA LYS A 155 -1.43 7.47 -8.51
C LYS A 155 -0.97 6.23 -7.76
N LEU A 156 0.33 6.13 -7.55
CA LEU A 156 0.92 5.04 -6.78
C LEU A 156 1.28 5.53 -5.38
N ILE A 157 0.91 4.74 -4.37
CA ILE A 157 1.14 5.01 -2.96
C ILE A 157 2.13 3.97 -2.44
N LEU A 158 3.12 4.42 -1.67
CA LEU A 158 3.93 3.49 -0.89
C LEU A 158 3.10 2.85 0.22
N GLY A 159 3.32 1.56 0.49
CA GLY A 159 2.79 0.92 1.70
C GLY A 159 3.12 1.75 2.93
N GLY A 160 2.13 2.03 3.77
CA GLY A 160 2.24 3.03 4.83
C GLY A 160 3.26 2.64 5.89
N VAL A 161 3.97 3.62 6.47
CA VAL A 161 4.83 3.37 7.64
C VAL A 161 3.97 2.93 8.81
N SER A 162 4.31 1.83 9.49
CA SER A 162 3.56 1.43 10.69
C SER A 162 3.58 2.50 11.79
N SER A 163 2.68 2.35 12.77
CA SER A 163 2.62 3.18 13.99
C SER A 163 3.85 3.11 14.91
N LYS A 164 4.94 2.48 14.45
CA LYS A 164 6.28 2.48 15.04
C LYS A 164 7.17 3.49 14.31
N PRO A 165 7.35 4.73 14.82
CA PRO A 165 8.14 5.77 14.16
C PRO A 165 9.57 5.35 13.77
N SER A 166 10.19 4.41 14.51
CA SER A 166 11.51 3.89 14.13
C SER A 166 11.53 3.23 12.74
N GLY A 167 10.38 2.70 12.28
CA GLY A 167 10.21 2.13 10.95
C GLY A 167 10.52 3.13 9.83
N TYR A 168 10.22 4.41 10.01
CA TYR A 168 10.61 5.43 9.04
C TYR A 168 12.14 5.52 8.91
N TYR A 169 12.85 5.65 10.03
CA TYR A 169 14.30 5.85 10.02
C TYR A 169 15.06 4.61 9.55
N ASN A 170 14.61 3.42 9.97
CA ASN A 170 15.32 2.16 9.75
C ASN A 170 14.97 1.51 8.40
N PHE A 171 13.76 1.72 7.89
CA PHE A 171 13.29 1.10 6.66
C PHE A 171 13.02 2.14 5.57
N TYR A 172 12.12 3.09 5.79
CA TYR A 172 11.68 3.99 4.72
C TYR A 172 12.72 5.02 4.30
N ARG A 173 13.60 5.49 5.18
CA ARG A 173 14.68 6.40 4.76
C ARG A 173 15.59 5.72 3.72
N PRO A 174 16.07 4.48 3.93
CA PRO A 174 16.68 3.70 2.85
C PRO A 174 15.83 3.51 1.58
N VAL A 175 14.52 3.25 1.70
CA VAL A 175 13.59 3.17 0.54
C VAL A 175 13.61 4.48 -0.25
N LEU A 176 13.50 5.62 0.42
CA LEU A 176 13.49 6.95 -0.18
C LEU A 176 14.84 7.29 -0.82
N THR A 177 15.95 6.92 -0.20
CA THR A 177 17.28 7.03 -0.82
C THR A 177 17.34 6.26 -2.14
N ARG A 178 16.90 5.00 -2.14
CA ARG A 178 16.87 4.20 -3.38
C ARG A 178 15.93 4.78 -4.42
N ALA A 179 14.76 5.29 -4.03
CA ALA A 179 13.83 5.98 -4.92
C ALA A 179 14.44 7.24 -5.56
N PHE A 180 15.22 8.01 -4.78
CA PHE A 180 15.96 9.17 -5.27
C PHE A 180 17.02 8.76 -6.30
N GLU A 181 17.79 7.69 -6.05
CA GLU A 181 18.78 7.16 -7.01
C GLU A 181 18.12 6.72 -8.33
N ILE A 182 16.98 6.02 -8.26
CA ILE A 182 16.22 5.62 -9.45
C ILE A 182 15.79 6.85 -10.24
N ASN A 183 15.26 7.88 -9.56
CA ASN A 183 14.86 9.11 -10.23
C ASN A 183 16.05 9.85 -10.85
N ALA A 184 17.17 9.96 -10.14
CA ALA A 184 18.37 10.62 -10.64
C ALA A 184 18.96 9.94 -11.88
N THR A 185 18.80 8.62 -11.99
CA THR A 185 19.35 7.83 -13.11
C THR A 185 18.38 7.65 -14.27
N THR A 186 17.08 7.61 -14.02
CA THR A 186 16.06 7.28 -15.04
C THR A 186 15.08 8.42 -15.33
N GLY A 187 15.05 9.45 -14.50
CA GLY A 187 14.02 10.51 -14.51
C GLY A 187 12.65 10.05 -13.99
N VAL A 188 12.53 8.81 -13.49
CA VAL A 188 11.25 8.24 -13.04
C VAL A 188 11.09 8.38 -11.53
N ARG A 189 10.05 9.10 -11.11
CA ARG A 189 9.56 9.07 -9.72
C ARG A 189 8.71 7.80 -9.50
N ILE A 190 9.09 6.98 -8.51
CA ILE A 190 8.49 5.64 -8.37
C ILE A 190 7.14 5.65 -7.63
N PHE A 191 6.85 6.63 -6.79
CA PHE A 191 5.57 6.79 -6.09
C PHE A 191 5.07 8.25 -6.16
N ASP A 192 3.76 8.46 -6.01
CA ASP A 192 3.14 9.78 -5.96
C ASP A 192 2.84 10.22 -4.52
N ILE A 193 2.46 9.27 -3.65
CA ILE A 193 1.96 9.55 -2.30
C ILE A 193 2.76 8.73 -1.29
N PHE A 194 3.24 9.39 -0.25
CA PHE A 194 3.86 8.77 0.92
C PHE A 194 2.82 8.63 2.03
N ASP A 195 2.61 7.41 2.50
CA ASP A 195 1.65 7.07 3.55
C ASP A 195 2.39 6.77 4.87
N PHE A 196 1.86 7.24 5.99
CA PHE A 196 2.38 6.97 7.33
C PHE A 196 1.24 6.84 8.34
N HIS A 197 1.37 5.88 9.24
CA HIS A 197 0.39 5.65 10.28
C HIS A 197 0.87 6.29 11.58
N TRP A 198 0.10 7.25 12.08
CA TRP A 198 0.34 7.87 13.38
C TRP A 198 -0.81 7.50 14.33
N ALA A 199 -0.60 6.46 15.13
CA ALA A 199 -1.63 5.94 16.03
C ALA A 199 -1.08 5.79 17.46
N GLY A 200 -1.78 6.37 18.42
CA GLY A 200 -1.42 6.33 19.83
C GLY A 200 -2.64 6.50 20.73
N TRP A 201 -2.42 6.49 22.04
CA TRP A 201 -3.48 6.72 23.03
C TRP A 201 -3.99 8.16 22.99
N ASP A 202 -5.26 8.32 23.36
CA ASP A 202 -5.87 9.64 23.54
C ASP A 202 -5.02 10.54 24.46
N GLY A 203 -4.99 11.83 24.16
CA GLY A 203 -4.14 12.82 24.82
C GLY A 203 -2.67 12.83 24.42
N ASN A 204 -2.17 11.77 23.76
CA ASN A 204 -0.75 11.63 23.37
C ASN A 204 -0.49 11.83 21.87
N TYR A 205 -1.42 12.41 21.12
CA TYR A 205 -1.24 12.59 19.67
C TYR A 205 -0.02 13.43 19.26
N LYS A 206 0.53 14.24 20.18
CA LYS A 206 1.76 15.01 19.94
C LYS A 206 3.02 14.15 20.07
N GLN A 207 2.96 13.04 20.80
CA GLN A 207 4.13 12.21 21.09
C GLN A 207 3.77 10.74 21.25
N ILE A 208 4.36 9.87 20.44
CA ILE A 208 4.15 8.42 20.52
C ILE A 208 5.40 7.72 21.05
N LYS A 209 5.20 6.74 21.93
CA LYS A 209 6.26 5.82 22.35
C LYS A 209 6.34 4.65 21.36
N ASP A 210 7.49 4.50 20.72
CA ASP A 210 7.77 3.30 19.94
C ASP A 210 8.13 2.15 20.89
N ILE A 211 7.26 1.15 20.96
CA ILE A 211 7.42 0.01 21.86
C ILE A 211 8.65 -0.85 21.52
N SER A 212 9.16 -0.79 20.29
CA SER A 212 10.29 -1.61 19.84
C SER A 212 11.64 -1.14 20.39
N ASN A 213 11.78 0.16 20.66
CA ASN A 213 13.02 0.75 21.17
C ASN A 213 12.81 1.62 22.43
N SER A 214 11.59 1.68 22.94
CA SER A 214 11.19 2.49 24.10
C SER A 214 11.41 4.01 23.97
N GLN A 215 11.69 4.51 22.76
CA GLN A 215 11.88 5.93 22.51
C GLN A 215 10.54 6.64 22.29
N TYR A 216 10.49 7.91 22.68
CA TYR A 216 9.38 8.79 22.36
C TYR A 216 9.71 9.65 21.15
N TYR A 217 8.77 9.74 20.22
CA TYR A 217 8.88 10.55 19.01
C TYR A 217 7.83 11.66 19.06
N ASP A 218 8.27 12.91 18.86
CA ASP A 218 7.38 14.05 18.70
C ASP A 218 6.85 14.11 17.26
N PHE A 219 5.55 14.37 17.11
CA PHE A 219 4.89 14.38 15.81
C PHE A 219 5.50 15.42 14.85
N LYS A 220 5.75 16.64 15.34
CA LYS A 220 6.30 17.71 14.49
C LYS A 220 7.72 17.35 14.05
N GLN A 221 8.53 16.83 14.95
CA GLN A 221 9.89 16.39 14.63
C GLN A 221 9.92 15.20 13.69
N TYR A 222 8.93 14.32 13.77
CA TYR A 222 8.79 13.16 12.90
C TYR A 222 8.37 13.53 11.48
N ILE A 223 7.39 14.43 11.33
CA ILE A 223 6.88 14.87 10.03
C ILE A 223 7.81 15.85 9.33
N TYR A 224 8.54 16.69 10.07
CA TYR A 224 9.46 17.67 9.49
C TYR A 224 10.43 17.08 8.46
N PRO A 225 11.22 16.03 8.75
CA PRO A 225 12.12 15.44 7.76
C PRO A 225 11.38 14.80 6.58
N ILE A 226 10.22 14.17 6.82
CA ILE A 226 9.38 13.59 5.76
C ILE A 226 8.98 14.69 4.77
N SER A 227 8.44 15.81 5.27
CA SER A 227 7.96 16.92 4.43
C SER A 227 9.03 17.61 3.58
N ARG A 228 10.32 17.41 3.90
CA ARG A 228 11.45 18.01 3.16
C ARG A 228 12.06 17.08 2.11
N MET A 229 11.69 15.80 2.13
CA MET A 229 12.26 14.77 1.26
C MET A 229 11.36 14.40 0.07
N ILE A 230 10.12 14.90 0.02
CA ILE A 230 9.11 14.58 -1.01
C ILE A 230 8.83 15.80 -1.90
#